data_AF-A0A7C7EI22-F1
#
_entry.id   AF-A0A7C7EI22-F1
#
_cell.length_a   1.000
_cell.length_b   1.000
_cell.length_c   1.000
_cell.angle_alpha   90.00
_cell.angle_beta   90.00
_cell.angle_gamma   90.00
#
_symmetry.space_group_name_H-M   'P 1'
#
loop_
_entity.id
_entity.type
_entity.pdbx_description
1 polymer ?
#
loop_
_entity_poly.entity_id
_entity_poly.type
_entity_poly.pdbx_seq_one_letter_code
_entity_poly.pdbx_strand_id
1 'polypeptide(L)' 'VDENKEAVESYLGGKEKAFGAIIGYIMKVTKGKADPQKAGDIVKEIIKSS' A
#
# COMPACT_ATOMS: atom_id res chain seq x y z
N VAL A 1 -6.06 1.95 -6.34
CA VAL A 1 -6.52 2.60 -5.08
C VAL A 1 -7.95 2.23 -4.73
N ASP A 2 -8.85 1.97 -5.70
CA ASP A 2 -10.25 1.62 -5.41
C ASP A 2 -10.49 0.33 -4.61
N GLU A 3 -9.68 -0.73 -4.81
CA GLU A 3 -9.87 -2.00 -4.08
C GLU A 3 -9.41 -1.96 -2.61
N ASN A 4 -8.76 -0.89 -2.16
CA ASN A 4 -8.22 -0.81 -0.79
C ASN A 4 -8.28 0.62 -0.21
N LYS A 5 -9.33 1.37 -0.54
CA LYS A 5 -9.54 2.76 -0.12
C LYS A 5 -9.44 2.95 1.39
N GLU A 6 -10.06 2.07 2.17
CA GLU A 6 -10.08 2.16 3.64
C GLU A 6 -8.67 2.01 4.26
N ALA A 7 -7.83 1.15 3.68
CA ALA A 7 -6.45 0.99 4.11
C ALA A 7 -5.59 2.22 3.75
N VAL A 8 -5.84 2.83 2.59
CA VAL A 8 -5.18 4.06 2.13
C VAL A 8 -5.59 5.25 3.01
N GLU A 9 -6.88 5.42 3.28
CA GLU A 9 -7.40 6.46 4.19
C GLU A 9 -6.90 6.26 5.62
N SER A 10 -6.83 5.02 6.10
CA SER A 10 -6.24 4.70 7.41
C SER A 10 -4.75 5.04 7.48
N TYR A 11 -3.99 4.80 6.40
CA TYR A 11 -2.59 5.19 6.32
C TYR A 11 -2.42 6.72 6.31
N LEU A 12 -3.25 7.43 5.52
CA LEU A 12 -3.30 8.89 5.50
C LEU A 12 -3.68 9.49 6.86
N GLY A 13 -4.53 8.80 7.63
CA GLY A 13 -4.88 9.15 9.01
C GLY A 13 -3.79 8.87 10.04
N GLY A 14 -2.57 8.52 9.62
CA GLY A 14 -1.41 8.31 10.50
C GLY A 14 -1.27 6.90 11.06
N LYS A 15 -2.07 5.92 10.60
CA LYS A 15 -1.93 4.52 11.03
C LYS A 15 -0.91 3.80 10.15
N GLU A 16 0.35 3.82 10.54
CA GLU A 16 1.43 3.09 9.85
C GLU A 16 1.15 1.58 9.68
N LYS A 17 0.37 0.97 10.57
CA LYS A 17 -0.07 -0.43 10.45
C LYS A 17 -0.86 -0.72 9.17
N ALA A 18 -1.61 0.26 8.65
CA ALA A 18 -2.39 0.08 7.43
C ALA A 18 -1.48 -0.05 6.19
N PHE A 19 -0.28 0.54 6.24
CA PHE A 19 0.71 0.41 5.17
C PHE A 19 1.15 -1.03 4.96
N GLY A 20 1.45 -1.75 6.05
CA GLY A 20 1.84 -3.16 5.99
C GLY A 20 0.77 -4.06 5.36
N ALA A 21 -0.51 -3.76 5.60
CA ALA A 21 -1.63 -4.47 4.98
C ALA A 21 -1.69 -4.24 3.46
N ILE A 22 -1.44 -3.01 3.00
CA ILE A 22 -1.38 -2.67 1.57
C ILE A 22 -0.24 -3.43 0.90
N ILE A 23 0.96 -3.44 1.50
CA ILE A 23 2.10 -4.20 0.96
C ILE A 23 1.82 -5.70 0.95
N GLY A 24 1.23 -6.24 2.01
CA GLY A 24 0.82 -7.65 2.05
C GLY A 24 -0.19 -8.00 0.96
N TYR A 25 -1.14 -7.11 0.68
CA TYR A 25 -2.09 -7.27 -0.42
C TYR A 25 -1.39 -7.25 -1.78
N ILE A 26 -0.48 -6.30 -2.03
CA ILE A 26 0.30 -6.22 -3.28
C ILE A 26 1.14 -7.48 -3.48
N MET A 27 1.82 -7.94 -2.43
CA MET A 27 2.60 -9.18 -2.43
C MET A 27 1.72 -10.39 -2.75
N LYS A 28 0.50 -10.46 -2.21
CA LYS A 28 -0.47 -11.53 -2.48
C LYS A 28 -0.95 -11.53 -3.94
N VAL A 29 -1.37 -10.38 -4.46
CA VAL A 29 -1.87 -10.22 -5.84
C VAL A 29 -0.77 -10.52 -6.86
N THR A 30 0.44 -10.04 -6.59
CA THR A 30 1.62 -10.28 -7.44
C THR A 30 2.21 -11.68 -7.26
N LYS A 31 1.68 -12.47 -6.31
CA LYS A 31 2.17 -13.81 -5.94
C LYS A 31 3.66 -13.81 -5.59
N GLY A 32 4.09 -12.79 -4.85
CA GLY A 32 5.48 -12.61 -4.41
C GLY A 32 6.45 -12.19 -5.52
N LYS A 33 5.95 -11.82 -6.71
CA LYS A 33 6.80 -11.34 -7.81
C LYS A 33 7.19 -9.87 -7.66
N ALA A 34 6.41 -9.09 -6.91
CA ALA A 34 6.76 -7.71 -6.63
C ALA A 34 7.79 -7.62 -5.50
N ASP A 35 8.69 -6.65 -5.63
CA ASP A 35 9.61 -6.28 -4.58
C ASP A 35 8.86 -5.46 -3.51
N PRO A 36 8.86 -5.88 -2.23
CA PRO A 36 8.13 -5.18 -1.18
C PRO A 36 8.66 -3.77 -0.89
N GLN A 37 9.95 -3.51 -1.10
CA GLN A 37 10.54 -2.18 -0.92
C GLN A 37 10.03 -1.24 -2.02
N LYS A 38 10.17 -1.67 -3.28
CA LYS A 38 9.68 -0.88 -4.43
C LYS A 38 8.17 -0.68 -4.39
N ALA A 39 7.41 -1.72 -4.02
CA ALA A 39 5.96 -1.60 -3.83
C ALA A 39 5.63 -0.55 -2.76
N GLY A 40 6.41 -0.50 -1.68
CA GLY A 40 6.28 0.52 -0.64
C GLY A 40 6.48 1.94 -1.17
N ASP A 41 7.55 2.15 -1.92
CA ASP A 41 7.86 3.47 -2.46
C ASP A 41 6.79 3.94 -3.46
N ILE A 42 6.35 3.04 -4.35
CA ILE A 42 5.27 3.31 -5.31
C ILE A 42 3.96 3.66 -4.58
N VAL A 43 3.59 2.91 -3.54
CA VAL A 43 2.39 3.19 -2.75
C VAL A 43 2.47 4.55 -2.09
N LYS A 44 3.63 4.92 -1.51
CA LYS A 44 3.83 6.24 -0.92
C LYS A 44 3.70 7.36 -1.96
N GLU A 45 4.24 7.17 -3.16
CA GLU A 45 4.11 8.15 -4.25
C GLU A 45 2.66 8.31 -4.71
N ILE A 46 1.94 7.20 -4.91
CA ILE A 46 0.52 7.21 -5.31
C ILE A 46 -0.33 7.96 -4.27
N ILE A 47 -0.03 7.74 -2.98
CA ILE A 47 -0.77 8.35 -1.87
C ILE A 47 -0.40 9.83 -1.70
N LYS A 48 0.87 10.22 -1.87
CA LYS A 48 1.30 11.64 -1.82
C LYS A 48 0.77 12.46 -2.99
N SER A 49 0.55 11.82 -4.14
CA SER A 49 0.11 12.48 -5.37
C SER A 49 -1.42 12.52 -5.52
N SER A 50 -2.19 12.04 -4.53
CA SER A 50 -3.67 12.09 -4.48
C SER A 50 -4.18 13.14 -3.51
#